data_AF-E2B8Q7-F1
#
_entry.id   AF-E2B8Q7-F1
#
_cell.length_a   1.000
_cell.length_b   1.000
_cell.length_c   1.000
_cell.angle_alpha   90.00
_cell.angle_beta   90.00
_cell.angle_gamma   90.00
#
_symmetry.space_group_name_H-M   'P 1'
#
loop_
_entity.id
_entity.type
_entity.pdbx_description
1 polymer ?
#
loop_
_entity_poly.entity_id
_entity_poly.type
_entity_poly.pdbx_seq_one_letter_code
_entity_poly.pdbx_strand_id
1 'polypeptide(L)'
;MLSEWMLDVPENFTENWIMMPCPVGKRTVLVASKGKTVVYNRQGRRLATFCSALPGGNYKSRKSQYTIVDCIWIKDQKKYYVLDVLAWASHPTMLCEAECRRFLVNSHLKEIEELREVDHKINKYPILSLPHVSCDTDLSLALAQFSSEYSLDGLLFYHCNGYYKFGRSPLFVWLKPFMLPEVLGIFVPSPYDEKPDGYIDYKHYICQYTQNQNKKKLLQNYVSFKTII
;
A
#
# COMPACT_ATOMS: atom_id res chain seq x y z
N MET A 1 -2.16 5.60 -6.95
CA MET A 1 -3.36 6.06 -6.21
C MET A 1 -2.95 6.44 -4.80
N LEU A 2 -3.44 7.57 -4.31
CA LEU A 2 -3.19 8.09 -2.96
C LEU A 2 -4.51 8.12 -2.20
N SER A 3 -4.49 7.74 -0.93
CA SER A 3 -5.71 7.71 -0.15
C SER A 3 -6.10 9.09 0.37
N GLU A 4 -7.40 9.23 0.61
CA GLU A 4 -7.97 10.29 1.45
C GLU A 4 -8.22 9.74 2.86
N TRP A 5 -8.46 10.62 3.83
CA TRP A 5 -8.89 10.18 5.15
C TRP A 5 -10.37 9.80 5.09
N MET A 6 -10.77 8.72 5.77
CA MET A 6 -12.20 8.41 5.94
C MET A 6 -12.78 9.37 6.99
N LEU A 7 -13.48 10.41 6.54
CA LEU A 7 -14.17 11.37 7.41
C LEU A 7 -15.58 10.92 7.78
N ASP A 8 -16.24 10.25 6.83
CA ASP A 8 -17.56 9.67 6.97
C ASP A 8 -17.50 8.23 6.43
N VAL A 9 -18.31 7.34 7.00
CA VAL A 9 -18.38 5.94 6.56
C VAL A 9 -19.04 5.89 5.18
N PRO A 10 -18.40 5.29 4.16
CA PRO A 10 -19.00 5.19 2.84
C PRO A 10 -20.32 4.41 2.82
N GLU A 11 -21.19 4.73 1.86
CA GLU A 11 -22.36 3.90 1.58
C GLU A 11 -21.94 2.47 1.19
N ASN A 12 -22.77 1.50 1.56
CA ASN A 12 -22.53 0.08 1.30
C ASN A 12 -21.15 -0.41 1.75
N PHE A 13 -20.67 0.10 2.88
CA PHE A 13 -19.33 -0.18 3.40
C PHE A 13 -19.05 -1.68 3.54
N THR A 14 -19.99 -2.43 4.12
CA THR A 14 -19.88 -3.86 4.34
C THR A 14 -19.88 -4.68 3.04
N GLU A 15 -20.62 -4.25 2.02
CA GLU A 15 -20.78 -5.03 0.78
C GLU A 15 -19.71 -4.72 -0.28
N ASN A 16 -19.31 -3.46 -0.40
CA ASN A 16 -18.54 -2.96 -1.54
C ASN A 16 -17.11 -2.51 -1.18
N TRP A 17 -16.64 -2.82 0.02
CA TRP A 17 -15.30 -2.41 0.44
C TRP A 17 -14.47 -3.56 1.01
N ILE A 18 -13.17 -3.49 0.75
CA ILE A 18 -12.16 -4.36 1.36
C ILE A 18 -11.21 -3.53 2.23
N MET A 19 -10.82 -4.07 3.37
CA MET A 19 -9.84 -3.51 4.28
C MET A 19 -8.47 -4.16 4.05
N MET A 20 -7.42 -3.34 4.03
CA MET A 20 -6.03 -3.78 3.97
C MET A 20 -5.20 -3.22 5.14
N PRO A 21 -4.69 -4.09 6.03
CA PRO A 21 -3.78 -3.71 7.10
C PRO A 21 -2.40 -3.36 6.55
N CYS A 22 -2.08 -2.07 6.49
CA CYS A 22 -0.84 -1.60 5.90
C CYS A 22 0.30 -1.54 6.92
N PRO A 23 1.46 -2.17 6.66
CA PRO A 23 2.62 -2.10 7.56
C PRO A 23 3.22 -0.71 7.64
N VAL A 24 3.91 -0.45 8.74
CA VAL A 24 4.89 0.64 8.84
C VAL A 24 5.99 0.41 7.80
N GLY A 25 6.04 1.29 6.82
CA GLY A 25 6.98 1.14 5.70
C GLY A 25 6.99 2.31 4.74
N LYS A 26 7.82 2.20 3.72
CA LYS A 26 7.97 3.22 2.67
C LYS A 26 7.18 2.81 1.45
N ARG A 27 6.25 3.66 1.02
CA ARG A 27 5.54 3.47 -0.24
C ARG A 27 6.48 3.59 -1.44
N THR A 28 6.49 2.59 -2.31
CA THR A 28 7.37 2.53 -3.49
C THR A 28 6.67 1.86 -4.66
N VAL A 29 6.99 2.29 -5.88
CA VAL A 29 6.58 1.60 -7.10
C VAL A 29 7.75 0.77 -7.61
N LEU A 30 7.50 -0.50 -7.93
CA LEU A 30 8.48 -1.40 -8.54
C LEU A 30 8.14 -1.53 -10.02
N VAL A 31 9.13 -1.28 -10.87
CA VAL A 31 9.02 -1.42 -12.32
C VAL A 31 10.01 -2.49 -12.76
N ALA A 32 9.49 -3.67 -13.05
CA ALA A 32 10.22 -4.81 -13.60
C ALA A 32 10.16 -4.76 -15.12
N SER A 33 11.29 -4.58 -15.79
CA SER A 33 11.37 -4.55 -17.25
C SER A 33 12.81 -4.74 -17.72
N LYS A 34 12.99 -5.34 -18.91
CA LYS A 34 14.30 -5.53 -19.55
C LYS A 34 15.30 -6.27 -18.66
N GLY A 35 14.82 -7.23 -17.88
CA GLY A 35 15.62 -8.14 -17.06
C GLY A 35 16.07 -7.58 -15.71
N LYS A 36 15.48 -6.47 -15.26
CA LYS A 36 15.76 -5.86 -13.95
C LYS A 36 14.52 -5.18 -13.37
N THR A 37 14.57 -4.91 -12.08
CA THR A 37 13.52 -4.22 -11.33
C THR A 37 14.07 -2.94 -10.74
N VAL A 38 13.41 -1.83 -11.04
CA VAL A 38 13.77 -0.48 -10.57
C VAL A 38 12.72 0.00 -9.58
N VAL A 39 13.18 0.55 -8.46
CA VAL A 39 12.30 1.05 -7.39
C VAL A 39 12.22 2.56 -7.44
N TYR A 40 11.02 3.10 -7.39
CA TYR A 40 10.75 4.53 -7.34
C TYR A 40 10.01 4.90 -6.05
N ASN A 41 10.33 6.07 -5.50
CA ASN A 41 9.54 6.65 -4.42
C ASN A 41 8.29 7.37 -4.97
N ARG A 42 7.44 7.88 -4.08
CA ARG A 42 6.24 8.67 -4.44
C ARG A 42 6.51 9.92 -5.29
N GLN A 43 7.74 10.44 -5.27
CA GLN A 43 8.17 11.62 -6.05
C GLN A 43 8.79 11.23 -7.40
N GLY A 44 8.78 9.94 -7.77
CA GLY A 44 9.39 9.45 -9.01
C GLY A 44 10.92 9.34 -8.96
N ARG A 45 11.56 9.56 -7.80
CA ARG A 45 13.02 9.38 -7.66
C ARG A 45 13.35 7.90 -7.56
N ARG A 46 14.32 7.46 -8.38
CA ARG A 46 14.86 6.10 -8.33
C ARG A 46 15.61 5.88 -7.01
N LEU A 47 15.22 4.84 -6.28
CA LEU A 47 15.83 4.45 -5.01
C LEU A 47 16.84 3.30 -5.17
N ALA A 48 16.52 2.31 -6.00
CA ALA A 48 17.32 1.10 -6.13
C ALA A 48 17.09 0.40 -7.47
N THR A 49 17.96 -0.56 -7.79
CA THR A 49 17.81 -1.48 -8.92
C THR A 49 18.32 -2.85 -8.52
N PHE A 50 17.57 -3.91 -8.82
CA PHE A 50 17.91 -5.30 -8.50
C PHE A 50 17.19 -6.28 -9.43
N CYS A 51 17.55 -7.58 -9.38
CA CYS A 51 16.81 -8.65 -10.06
C CYS A 51 15.66 -9.15 -9.18
N SER A 52 14.45 -9.28 -9.74
CA SER A 52 13.30 -9.88 -9.06
C SER A 52 12.67 -11.00 -9.89
N ALA A 53 11.97 -11.93 -9.23
CA ALA A 53 11.22 -12.97 -9.92
C ALA A 53 9.97 -12.46 -10.66
N LEU A 54 9.60 -11.17 -10.51
CA LEU A 54 8.51 -10.57 -11.27
C LEU A 54 8.73 -10.71 -12.79
N PRO A 55 7.67 -10.89 -13.60
CA PRO A 55 7.79 -10.92 -15.06
C PRO A 55 8.45 -9.64 -15.59
N GLY A 56 9.55 -9.82 -16.33
CA GLY A 56 10.39 -8.74 -16.86
C GLY A 56 11.53 -8.30 -15.94
N GLY A 57 11.59 -8.81 -14.71
CA GLY A 57 12.48 -8.35 -13.64
C GLY A 57 13.81 -9.10 -13.50
N ASN A 58 14.07 -10.11 -14.33
CA ASN A 58 15.29 -10.90 -14.31
C ASN A 58 15.68 -11.43 -15.70
N TYR A 59 16.89 -11.98 -15.83
CA TYR A 59 17.45 -12.45 -17.10
C TYR A 59 16.71 -13.63 -17.73
N LYS A 60 15.92 -14.42 -16.97
CA LYS A 60 15.10 -15.52 -17.49
C LYS A 60 13.78 -15.01 -18.10
N SER A 61 13.37 -13.79 -17.78
CA SER A 61 12.12 -13.20 -18.26
C SER A 61 12.17 -12.89 -19.76
N ARG A 62 11.02 -12.91 -20.44
CA ARG A 62 10.93 -12.48 -21.84
C ARG A 62 11.23 -10.98 -21.93
N LYS A 63 12.06 -10.56 -22.90
CA LYS A 63 12.50 -9.15 -23.04
C LYS A 63 11.34 -8.15 -23.25
N SER A 64 10.23 -8.60 -23.79
CA SER A 64 9.02 -7.79 -24.03
C SER A 64 8.11 -7.64 -22.80
N GLN A 65 8.37 -8.39 -21.72
CA GLN A 65 7.54 -8.35 -20.52
C GLN A 65 7.89 -7.16 -19.63
N TYR A 66 6.85 -6.55 -19.06
CA TYR A 66 6.99 -5.61 -17.96
C TYR A 66 5.92 -5.80 -16.89
N THR A 67 6.27 -5.48 -15.65
CA THR A 67 5.36 -5.52 -14.49
C THR A 67 5.54 -4.24 -13.70
N ILE A 68 4.43 -3.60 -13.32
CA ILE A 68 4.41 -2.39 -12.51
C ILE A 68 3.49 -2.66 -11.32
N VAL A 69 4.09 -2.69 -10.13
CA VAL A 69 3.38 -2.93 -8.87
C VAL A 69 3.65 -1.81 -7.88
N ASP A 70 2.63 -1.47 -7.11
CA ASP A 70 2.64 -0.45 -6.07
C ASP A 70 2.75 -1.14 -4.71
N CYS A 71 3.82 -0.87 -3.97
CA CYS A 71 4.23 -1.66 -2.83
C CYS A 71 4.53 -0.81 -1.59
N ILE A 72 4.61 -1.47 -0.44
CA ILE A 72 5.14 -0.95 0.81
C ILE A 72 6.43 -1.73 1.14
N TRP A 73 7.53 -1.02 1.27
CA TRP A 73 8.83 -1.57 1.67
C TRP A 73 8.98 -1.52 3.19
N ILE A 74 9.17 -2.67 3.82
CA ILE A 74 9.52 -2.78 5.24
C ILE A 74 11.03 -2.93 5.34
N LYS A 75 11.70 -1.89 5.85
CA LYS A 75 13.18 -1.81 5.88
C LYS A 75 13.79 -2.92 6.75
N ASP A 76 13.22 -3.15 7.92
CA ASP A 76 13.80 -4.06 8.92
C ASP A 76 13.70 -5.52 8.47
N GLN A 77 12.61 -5.88 7.81
CA GLN A 77 12.40 -7.21 7.24
C GLN A 77 13.05 -7.39 5.86
N LYS A 78 13.42 -6.29 5.18
CA LYS A 78 13.87 -6.26 3.79
C LYS A 78 12.88 -6.93 2.81
N LYS A 79 11.57 -6.66 2.98
CA LYS A 79 10.49 -7.22 2.15
C LYS A 79 9.63 -6.14 1.51
N TYR A 80 9.13 -6.42 0.31
CA TYR A 80 8.10 -5.63 -0.35
C TYR A 80 6.75 -6.30 -0.17
N TYR A 81 5.75 -5.55 0.28
CA TYR A 81 4.35 -5.97 0.29
C TYR A 81 3.62 -5.25 -0.84
N VAL A 82 3.07 -6.00 -1.78
CA VAL A 82 2.33 -5.48 -2.92
C VAL A 82 0.97 -5.00 -2.45
N LEU A 83 0.78 -3.68 -2.47
CA LEU A 83 -0.54 -3.12 -2.29
C LEU A 83 -1.32 -3.15 -3.59
N ASP A 84 -0.74 -2.95 -4.76
CA ASP A 84 -1.56 -2.89 -5.98
C ASP A 84 -0.79 -3.21 -7.25
N VAL A 85 -1.50 -3.50 -8.33
CA VAL A 85 -0.93 -3.75 -9.67
C VAL A 85 -1.47 -2.78 -10.70
N LEU A 86 -0.56 -2.20 -11.46
CA LEU A 86 -0.85 -1.31 -12.57
C LEU A 86 -0.67 -2.03 -13.92
N ALA A 87 0.27 -2.97 -13.97
CA ALA A 87 0.46 -3.87 -15.10
C ALA A 87 1.13 -5.17 -14.65
N TRP A 88 0.72 -6.30 -15.20
CA TRP A 88 1.31 -7.62 -14.95
C TRP A 88 1.66 -8.32 -16.25
N ALA A 89 2.92 -8.73 -16.43
CA ALA A 89 3.38 -9.43 -17.63
C ALA A 89 2.94 -8.78 -18.96
N SER A 90 3.07 -7.46 -19.05
CA SER A 90 2.65 -6.59 -20.16
C SER A 90 1.15 -6.38 -20.37
N HIS A 91 0.31 -6.81 -19.43
CA HIS A 91 -1.13 -6.53 -19.44
C HIS A 91 -1.42 -5.38 -18.46
N PRO A 92 -1.83 -4.20 -18.94
CA PRO A 92 -2.27 -3.11 -18.07
C PRO A 92 -3.53 -3.52 -17.31
N THR A 93 -3.55 -3.25 -16.01
CA THR A 93 -4.67 -3.62 -15.13
C THR A 93 -5.42 -2.41 -14.61
N MET A 94 -4.95 -1.17 -14.83
CA MET A 94 -5.52 0.04 -14.21
C MET A 94 -7.01 0.28 -14.48
N LEU A 95 -7.54 -0.24 -15.59
CA LEU A 95 -8.96 -0.17 -15.97
C LEU A 95 -9.80 -1.32 -15.40
N CYS A 96 -9.19 -2.27 -14.69
CA CYS A 96 -9.91 -3.29 -13.95
C CYS A 96 -10.30 -2.77 -12.57
N GLU A 97 -11.42 -3.27 -12.07
CA GLU A 97 -11.91 -3.03 -10.71
C GLU A 97 -10.87 -3.45 -9.65
N ALA A 98 -10.89 -2.81 -8.48
CA ALA A 98 -9.91 -3.05 -7.42
C ALA A 98 -9.90 -4.51 -6.95
N GLU A 99 -11.07 -5.12 -6.82
CA GLU A 99 -11.22 -6.51 -6.43
C GLU A 99 -10.60 -7.46 -7.47
N CYS A 100 -10.88 -7.24 -8.75
CA CYS A 100 -10.27 -8.01 -9.84
C CYS A 100 -8.74 -7.88 -9.82
N ARG A 101 -8.21 -6.66 -9.68
CA ARG A 101 -6.76 -6.41 -9.57
C ARG A 101 -6.15 -7.13 -8.36
N ARG A 102 -6.84 -7.10 -7.22
CA ARG A 102 -6.43 -7.81 -6.00
C ARG A 102 -6.35 -9.31 -6.22
N PHE A 103 -7.40 -9.89 -6.79
CA PHE A 103 -7.47 -11.31 -7.09
C PHE A 103 -6.32 -11.73 -8.01
N LEU A 104 -6.12 -11.02 -9.12
CA LEU A 104 -5.04 -11.30 -10.07
C LEU A 104 -3.66 -11.28 -9.42
N VAL A 105 -3.36 -10.25 -8.63
CA VAL A 105 -2.09 -10.14 -7.90
C VAL A 105 -1.90 -11.29 -6.94
N ASN A 106 -2.91 -11.61 -6.14
CA ASN A 106 -2.82 -12.68 -5.16
C ASN A 106 -2.56 -14.03 -5.83
N SER A 107 -3.27 -14.33 -6.92
CA SER A 107 -3.10 -15.58 -7.67
C SER A 107 -1.70 -15.67 -8.27
N HIS A 108 -1.26 -14.63 -9.01
CA HIS A 108 0.04 -14.67 -9.66
C HIS A 108 1.23 -14.61 -8.68
N LEU A 109 1.15 -13.84 -7.60
CA LEU A 109 2.19 -13.85 -6.57
C LEU A 109 2.26 -15.21 -5.86
N LYS A 110 1.13 -15.93 -5.75
CA LYS A 110 1.12 -17.25 -5.13
C LYS A 110 1.78 -18.32 -5.98
N GLU A 111 1.64 -18.22 -7.31
CA GLU A 111 2.20 -19.14 -8.30
C GLU A 111 3.73 -19.05 -8.42
N ILE A 112 4.31 -17.87 -8.21
CA ILE A 112 5.77 -17.67 -8.34
C ILE A 112 6.44 -17.84 -6.99
N GLU A 113 6.90 -19.06 -6.69
CA GLU A 113 7.53 -19.42 -5.42
C GLU A 113 8.75 -18.56 -5.09
N GLU A 114 9.56 -18.23 -6.10
CA GLU A 114 10.79 -17.47 -5.93
C GLU A 114 10.57 -16.05 -5.41
N LEU A 115 9.34 -15.51 -5.50
CA LEU A 115 9.00 -14.22 -4.91
C LEU A 115 8.94 -14.26 -3.37
N ARG A 116 8.82 -15.45 -2.77
CA ARG A 116 8.82 -15.63 -1.31
C ARG A 116 10.22 -15.86 -0.74
N GLU A 117 11.14 -16.33 -1.59
CA GLU A 117 12.50 -16.66 -1.19
C GLU A 117 13.37 -15.41 -0.99
N VAL A 118 14.27 -15.49 0.00
CA VAL A 118 15.24 -14.44 0.30
C VAL A 118 16.53 -14.73 -0.46
N ASP A 119 17.07 -13.70 -1.13
CA ASP A 119 18.36 -13.74 -1.84
C ASP A 119 18.49 -14.91 -2.86
N HIS A 120 17.39 -15.22 -3.53
CA HIS A 120 17.36 -16.20 -4.61
C HIS A 120 18.07 -15.64 -5.86
N LYS A 121 18.62 -16.53 -6.71
CA LYS A 121 19.41 -16.15 -7.91
C LYS A 121 18.71 -15.17 -8.84
N ILE A 122 17.38 -15.25 -8.92
CA ILE A 122 16.55 -14.34 -9.73
C ILE A 122 15.71 -13.37 -8.89
N ASN A 123 15.76 -13.45 -7.57
CA ASN A 123 14.95 -12.62 -6.68
C ASN A 123 15.73 -12.15 -5.44
N LYS A 124 16.15 -10.88 -5.46
CA LYS A 124 16.94 -10.30 -4.36
C LYS A 124 16.15 -10.10 -3.06
N TYR A 125 14.89 -9.71 -3.17
CA TYR A 125 14.04 -9.37 -2.02
C TYR A 125 12.70 -10.08 -2.15
N PRO A 126 12.12 -10.60 -1.05
CA PRO A 126 10.77 -11.11 -1.09
C PRO A 126 9.76 -10.04 -1.49
N ILE A 127 8.83 -10.41 -2.37
CA ILE A 127 7.74 -9.57 -2.87
C ILE A 127 6.45 -10.34 -2.60
N LEU A 128 5.80 -10.01 -1.48
CA LEU A 128 4.64 -10.72 -0.95
C LEU A 128 3.38 -9.91 -1.23
N SER A 129 2.23 -10.58 -1.28
CA SER A 129 0.97 -9.84 -1.34
C SER A 129 0.63 -9.25 0.02
N LEU A 130 0.07 -8.04 0.04
CA LEU A 130 -0.52 -7.52 1.26
C LEU A 130 -1.86 -8.25 1.52
N PRO A 131 -2.09 -8.75 2.75
CA PRO A 131 -3.37 -9.36 3.08
C PRO A 131 -4.51 -8.34 2.98
N HIS A 132 -5.71 -8.85 2.79
CA HIS A 132 -6.95 -8.06 2.74
C HIS A 132 -8.10 -8.90 3.27
N VAL A 133 -9.13 -8.24 3.79
CA VAL A 133 -10.38 -8.86 4.22
C VAL A 133 -11.54 -8.02 3.71
N SER A 134 -12.68 -8.68 3.48
CA SER A 134 -13.92 -7.98 3.16
C SER A 134 -14.49 -7.30 4.41
N CYS A 135 -15.16 -6.15 4.23
CA CYS A 135 -15.67 -5.34 5.34
C CYS A 135 -16.95 -5.90 5.99
N ASP A 136 -17.54 -6.96 5.44
CA ASP A 136 -18.61 -7.75 6.06
C ASP A 136 -18.10 -8.73 7.15
N THR A 137 -16.80 -8.95 7.21
CA THR A 137 -16.16 -9.81 8.22
C THR A 137 -15.92 -9.09 9.56
N ASP A 138 -15.63 -9.85 10.62
CA ASP A 138 -15.17 -9.26 11.88
C ASP A 138 -13.76 -8.66 11.72
N LEU A 139 -13.72 -7.36 11.44
CA LEU A 139 -12.47 -6.61 11.25
C LEU A 139 -11.60 -6.58 12.51
N SER A 140 -12.19 -6.68 13.70
CA SER A 140 -11.45 -6.71 14.97
C SER A 140 -10.65 -8.00 15.10
N LEU A 141 -11.28 -9.13 14.78
CA LEU A 141 -10.62 -10.44 14.72
C LEU A 141 -9.57 -10.49 13.61
N ALA A 142 -9.87 -9.94 12.44
CA ALA A 142 -8.91 -9.86 11.34
C ALA A 142 -7.65 -9.07 11.75
N LEU A 143 -7.82 -7.92 12.40
CA LEU A 143 -6.72 -7.09 12.92
C LEU A 143 -5.82 -7.85 13.90
N ALA A 144 -6.41 -8.63 14.80
CA ALA A 144 -5.66 -9.45 15.75
C ALA A 144 -4.76 -10.47 15.03
N GLN A 145 -5.22 -11.07 13.93
CA GLN A 145 -4.43 -12.03 13.15
C GLN A 145 -3.22 -11.39 12.47
N PHE A 146 -3.42 -10.23 11.85
CA PHE A 146 -2.37 -9.52 11.11
C PHE A 146 -1.28 -8.91 12.00
N SER A 147 -1.57 -8.71 13.28
CA SER A 147 -0.64 -8.13 14.25
C SER A 147 0.69 -8.90 14.38
N SER A 148 0.70 -10.17 14.00
CA SER A 148 1.86 -11.07 14.12
C SER A 148 2.90 -10.91 12.99
N GLU A 149 2.53 -10.35 11.84
CA GLU A 149 3.41 -10.32 10.65
C GLU A 149 4.32 -9.09 10.60
N TYR A 150 3.80 -7.94 11.01
CA TYR A 150 4.48 -6.65 10.95
C TYR A 150 3.78 -5.62 11.83
N SER A 151 4.52 -4.56 12.20
CA SER A 151 3.93 -3.40 12.87
C SER A 151 2.97 -2.68 11.92
N LEU A 152 1.73 -2.47 12.38
CA LEU A 152 0.66 -1.83 11.62
C LEU A 152 0.80 -0.29 11.62
N ASP A 153 0.81 0.34 10.44
CA ASP A 153 0.74 1.80 10.31
C ASP A 153 -0.71 2.29 10.33
N GLY A 154 -1.58 1.57 9.63
CA GLY A 154 -3.00 1.86 9.56
C GLY A 154 -3.71 1.03 8.52
N LEU A 155 -4.96 1.40 8.28
CA LEU A 155 -5.91 0.59 7.55
C LEU A 155 -6.38 1.34 6.33
N LEU A 156 -6.43 0.60 5.24
CA LEU A 156 -6.71 1.15 3.94
C LEU A 156 -7.90 0.44 3.34
N PHE A 157 -8.91 1.23 2.99
CA PHE A 157 -10.18 0.72 2.49
C PHE A 157 -10.28 1.04 1.00
N TYR A 158 -10.55 0.00 0.21
CA TYR A 158 -10.79 0.11 -1.23
C TYR A 158 -12.24 -0.19 -1.52
N HIS A 159 -12.86 0.64 -2.34
CA HIS A 159 -14.12 0.25 -2.99
C HIS A 159 -13.82 -0.84 -4.03
N CYS A 160 -14.54 -1.96 -4.01
CA CYS A 160 -14.32 -3.13 -4.88
C CYS A 160 -14.28 -2.75 -6.36
N ASN A 161 -15.22 -1.89 -6.78
CA ASN A 161 -15.33 -1.44 -8.19
C ASN A 161 -14.39 -0.25 -8.53
N GLY A 162 -13.46 0.11 -7.64
CA GLY A 162 -12.58 1.25 -7.81
C GLY A 162 -11.45 1.03 -8.83
N TYR A 163 -11.44 1.80 -9.91
CA TYR A 163 -10.33 1.81 -10.87
C TYR A 163 -9.06 2.45 -10.29
N TYR A 164 -7.88 2.04 -10.78
CA TYR A 164 -6.64 2.68 -10.37
C TYR A 164 -6.52 4.06 -11.01
N LYS A 165 -6.59 5.10 -10.18
CA LYS A 165 -6.37 6.49 -10.62
C LYS A 165 -5.10 7.07 -10.00
N PHE A 166 -4.35 7.82 -10.80
CA PHE A 166 -3.24 8.63 -10.30
C PHE A 166 -3.79 9.81 -9.49
N GLY A 167 -3.14 10.14 -8.39
CA GLY A 167 -3.63 11.16 -7.46
C GLY A 167 -4.51 10.61 -6.34
N ARG A 168 -5.22 11.51 -5.66
CA ARG A 168 -6.13 11.19 -4.56
C ARG A 168 -7.47 10.65 -5.09
N SER A 169 -8.11 9.77 -4.33
CA SER A 169 -9.40 9.20 -4.69
C SER A 169 -10.26 8.96 -3.45
N PRO A 170 -11.55 9.34 -3.45
CA PRO A 170 -12.48 9.04 -2.37
C PRO A 170 -12.87 7.56 -2.31
N LEU A 171 -12.60 6.77 -3.37
CA LEU A 171 -12.81 5.31 -3.40
C LEU A 171 -11.66 4.53 -2.74
N PHE A 172 -10.77 5.26 -2.08
CA PHE A 172 -9.54 4.75 -1.51
C PHE A 172 -9.21 5.55 -0.26
N VAL A 173 -9.69 5.09 0.89
CA VAL A 173 -9.68 5.87 2.13
C VAL A 173 -8.86 5.20 3.22
N TRP A 174 -8.39 6.00 4.16
CA TRP A 174 -7.41 5.61 5.17
C TRP A 174 -7.88 5.97 6.57
N LEU A 175 -7.62 5.07 7.52
CA LEU A 175 -7.78 5.28 8.95
C LEU A 175 -6.54 4.82 9.71
N LYS A 176 -6.29 5.44 10.86
CA LYS A 176 -5.42 4.87 11.88
C LYS A 176 -6.20 3.85 12.71
N PRO A 177 -5.55 2.82 13.26
CA PRO A 177 -6.25 1.77 14.01
C PRO A 177 -7.07 2.36 15.18
N PHE A 178 -6.48 3.23 16.00
CA PHE A 178 -7.17 3.90 17.12
C PHE A 178 -8.41 4.74 16.73
N MET A 179 -8.64 5.02 15.44
CA MET A 179 -9.83 5.74 14.96
C MET A 179 -11.03 4.82 14.71
N LEU A 180 -10.82 3.51 14.59
CA LEU A 180 -11.88 2.55 14.25
C LEU A 180 -13.04 2.52 15.26
N PRO A 181 -12.80 2.61 16.58
CA PRO A 181 -13.91 2.67 17.55
C PRO A 181 -14.80 3.89 17.34
N GLU A 182 -14.22 5.04 16.97
CA GLU A 182 -14.96 6.30 16.78
C GLU A 182 -15.64 6.39 15.41
N VAL A 183 -15.01 5.87 14.35
CA VAL A 183 -15.51 5.98 12.98
C VAL A 183 -16.44 4.83 12.61
N LEU A 184 -16.08 3.59 12.97
CA LEU A 184 -16.77 2.37 12.54
C LEU A 184 -17.45 1.63 13.71
N GLY A 185 -17.23 2.04 14.97
CA GLY A 185 -17.74 1.31 16.13
C GLY A 185 -17.05 -0.03 16.37
N ILE A 186 -15.85 -0.24 15.81
CA ILE A 186 -15.13 -1.52 15.84
C ILE A 186 -14.10 -1.50 16.97
N PHE A 187 -14.10 -2.55 17.79
CA PHE A 187 -13.08 -2.73 18.82
C PHE A 187 -11.70 -2.91 18.20
N VAL A 188 -10.66 -2.41 18.85
CA VAL A 188 -9.28 -2.53 18.39
C VAL A 188 -8.44 -3.08 19.53
N PRO A 189 -7.69 -4.18 19.33
CA PRO A 189 -6.84 -4.74 20.36
C PRO A 189 -5.60 -3.87 20.60
N SER A 190 -5.12 -3.87 21.85
CA SER A 190 -3.84 -3.25 22.23
C SER A 190 -2.66 -3.90 21.48
N PRO A 191 -1.64 -3.11 21.06
CA PRO A 191 -1.43 -1.67 21.31
C PRO A 191 -2.05 -0.74 20.24
N TYR A 192 -2.91 -1.25 19.35
CA TYR A 192 -3.42 -0.46 18.23
C TYR A 192 -4.54 0.52 18.62
N ASP A 193 -5.06 0.42 19.83
CA ASP A 193 -6.01 1.34 20.44
C ASP A 193 -5.34 2.58 21.04
N GLU A 194 -4.01 2.60 21.17
CA GLU A 194 -3.26 3.72 21.73
C GLU A 194 -3.45 5.00 20.91
N LYS A 195 -3.97 6.02 21.58
CA LYS A 195 -4.19 7.35 21.00
C LYS A 195 -2.96 8.23 21.22
N PRO A 196 -2.62 9.10 20.25
CA PRO A 196 -1.49 10.02 20.40
C PRO A 196 -1.76 11.06 21.49
N ASP A 197 -0.69 11.64 22.06
CA ASP A 197 -0.79 12.68 23.07
C ASP A 197 -1.63 13.87 22.58
N GLY A 198 -2.56 14.34 23.42
CA GLY A 198 -3.46 15.44 23.09
C GLY A 198 -4.54 15.10 22.07
N TYR A 199 -4.82 13.80 21.83
CA TYR A 199 -5.93 13.37 20.99
C TYR A 199 -7.28 13.83 21.58
N ILE A 200 -8.09 14.49 20.75
CA ILE A 200 -9.45 14.93 21.09
C ILE A 200 -10.47 13.99 20.45
N ASP A 201 -10.48 13.97 19.12
CA ASP A 201 -11.30 13.09 18.28
C ASP A 201 -10.60 12.88 16.93
N TYR A 202 -11.12 11.94 16.12
CA TYR A 202 -10.50 11.60 14.85
C TYR A 202 -10.53 12.75 13.84
N LYS A 203 -11.58 13.59 13.83
CA LYS A 203 -11.70 14.73 12.89
C LYS A 203 -10.65 15.79 13.21
N HIS A 204 -10.47 16.10 14.49
CA HIS A 204 -9.47 17.02 14.99
C HIS A 204 -8.05 16.52 14.66
N TYR A 205 -7.78 15.23 14.90
CA TYR A 205 -6.50 14.63 14.54
C TYR A 205 -6.22 14.72 13.04
N ILE A 206 -7.19 14.37 12.19
CA ILE A 206 -7.05 14.43 10.72
C ILE A 206 -6.78 15.86 10.26
N CYS A 207 -7.48 16.84 10.83
CA CYS A 207 -7.30 18.25 10.53
C CYS A 207 -5.87 18.70 10.87
N GLN A 208 -5.42 18.47 12.11
CA GLN A 208 -4.06 18.80 12.55
C GLN A 208 -2.99 18.11 11.71
N TYR A 209 -3.15 16.80 11.46
CA TYR A 209 -2.22 16.03 10.65
C TYR A 209 -2.08 16.61 9.24
N THR A 210 -3.21 16.92 8.60
CA THR A 210 -3.25 17.47 7.23
C THR A 210 -2.59 18.85 7.17
N GLN A 211 -2.85 19.72 8.14
CA GLN A 211 -2.18 21.03 8.25
C GLN A 211 -0.66 20.89 8.41
N ASN A 212 -0.21 19.98 9.29
CA ASN A 212 1.21 19.74 9.53
C ASN A 212 1.92 19.19 8.29
N GLN A 213 1.28 18.30 7.52
CA GLN A 213 1.82 17.80 6.26
C GLN A 213 1.94 18.90 5.20
N ASN A 214 0.95 19.80 5.12
CA ASN A 214 0.99 20.93 4.19
C ASN A 214 2.13 21.90 4.56
N LYS A 215 2.31 22.22 5.85
CA LYS A 215 3.45 23.02 6.33
C LYS A 215 4.79 22.39 5.97
N LYS A 216 4.96 21.08 6.18
CA LYS A 216 6.20 20.35 5.80
C LYS A 216 6.49 20.42 4.30
N LYS A 217 5.47 20.29 3.45
CA LYS A 217 5.63 20.42 1.99
C LYS A 217 6.04 21.84 1.58
N LEU A 218 5.42 22.86 2.16
CA LEU A 218 5.78 24.26 1.89
C LEU A 218 7.25 24.54 2.27
N LEU A 219 7.68 24.06 3.43
CA LEU A 219 9.08 24.16 3.87
C LEU A 219 10.05 23.43 2.94
N GLN A 220 9.71 22.20 2.51
CA GLN A 220 10.54 21.45 1.56
C GLN A 220 10.67 22.15 0.21
N ASN A 221 9.58 22.72 -0.30
CA ASN A 221 9.60 23.48 -1.55
C ASN A 221 10.49 24.72 -1.39
N TYR A 222 10.33 25.48 -0.30
CA TYR A 222 11.14 26.67 -0.03
C TYR A 222 12.65 26.38 0.03
N VAL A 223 13.04 25.29 0.70
CA VAL A 223 14.45 24.85 0.75
C VAL A 223 14.95 24.45 -0.64
N SER A 224 14.15 23.72 -1.41
CA SER A 224 14.52 23.31 -2.78
C SER A 224 14.69 24.49 -3.73
N PHE A 225 13.92 25.59 -3.56
CA PHE A 225 14.09 26.81 -4.36
C PHE A 225 15.39 27.54 -4.02
N LYS A 226 15.80 27.57 -2.75
CA LYS A 226 17.06 28.21 -2.33
C LYS A 226 18.32 27.46 -2.76
N THR A 227 18.26 26.16 -3.05
CA THR A 227 19.42 25.40 -3.55
C THR A 227 19.65 25.59 -5.06
N ILE A 228 18.74 26.26 -5.77
CA ILE A 228 18.79 26.46 -7.23
C ILE A 228 19.24 27.90 -7.59
N ILE A 229 19.35 28.78 -6.60
CA ILE A 229 19.89 30.17 -6.73
C ILE A 229 21.28 30.19 -6.13
#